data_AF-A0A3D3BUN2-F1
#
_entry.id   AF-A0A3D3BUN2-F1
#
_cell.length_a   1.000
_cell.length_b   1.000
_cell.length_c   1.000
_cell.angle_alpha   90.00
_cell.angle_beta   90.00
_cell.angle_gamma   90.00
#
_symmetry.space_group_name_H-M   'P 1'
#
loop_
_entity.id
_entity.type
_entity.pdbx_description
1 polymer ?
#
loop_
_entity_poly.entity_id
_entity_poly.type
_entity_poly.pdbx_seq_one_letter_code
_entity_poly.pdbx_strand_id
1 'polypeptide(L)'
;MAREEGALKTTTRRSFLTGAASAVAAATVASTTGAVASPLEVQPSSKSMGRTTVPQGYGMPSKYEGHVTRNRTDVYVNKQNYSDWSMTPIQHQHGIVTPNGLIFERHHAGIPDIDPDTHELVIHGMVRQPMRYTMDNLMRYPSISRFHFMECSGNGLTDWLAVKSKTVQQTHGLLSCSQFTGVPVSWLLDEVGLESGAKWLLFEGADGSAHARSIPLDKALDDVMLVFASGGEMLRP
;
A
#
# COMPACT_ATOMS: atom_id res chain seq x y z
N MET A 1 77.20 65.61 -2.54
CA MET A 1 76.19 64.55 -2.73
C MET A 1 75.96 64.41 -4.23
N ALA A 2 76.50 63.33 -4.81
CA ALA A 2 76.43 63.06 -6.25
C ALA A 2 75.09 62.40 -6.61
N ARG A 3 74.57 62.73 -7.79
CA ARG A 3 73.46 62.03 -8.48
C ARG A 3 74.06 61.19 -9.62
N GLU A 4 73.52 59.98 -9.79
CA GLU A 4 73.81 59.04 -10.87
C GLU A 4 73.30 59.54 -12.24
N GLU A 5 74.02 59.20 -13.31
CA GLU A 5 73.48 59.05 -14.65
C GLU A 5 73.75 57.61 -15.13
N GLY A 6 72.68 56.93 -15.56
CA GLY A 6 72.70 55.54 -16.02
C GLY A 6 72.95 55.41 -17.52
N ALA A 7 73.72 54.38 -17.89
CA ALA A 7 73.95 53.98 -19.29
C ALA A 7 73.03 52.81 -19.69
N LEU A 8 72.31 52.96 -20.81
CA LEU A 8 71.51 51.90 -21.44
C LEU A 8 72.40 50.76 -22.00
N LYS A 9 72.03 49.50 -21.75
CA LYS A 9 72.63 48.32 -22.40
C LYS A 9 71.74 47.80 -23.55
N THR A 10 72.29 47.75 -24.75
CA THR A 10 71.69 47.19 -25.97
C THR A 10 71.79 45.66 -26.01
N THR A 11 70.65 44.98 -26.15
CA THR A 11 70.52 43.52 -26.30
C THR A 11 70.79 43.10 -27.76
N THR A 12 71.63 42.07 -27.98
CA THR A 12 72.00 41.61 -29.34
C THR A 12 71.35 40.28 -29.71
N ARG A 13 71.12 40.07 -31.02
CA ARG A 13 70.43 38.93 -31.66
C ARG A 13 70.94 37.51 -31.29
N ARG A 14 72.07 37.37 -30.60
CA ARG A 14 72.57 36.07 -30.10
C ARG A 14 71.81 35.56 -28.86
N SER A 15 71.14 36.41 -28.09
CA SER A 15 70.39 35.97 -26.90
C SER A 15 69.03 35.32 -27.22
N PHE A 16 68.56 35.41 -28.46
CA PHE A 16 67.24 34.88 -28.87
C PHE A 16 67.32 33.40 -29.29
N LEU A 17 68.45 32.96 -29.84
CA LEU A 17 68.59 31.59 -30.38
C LEU A 17 68.94 30.54 -29.31
N THR A 18 69.43 30.95 -28.14
CA THR A 18 69.64 30.04 -26.99
C THR A 18 68.35 29.76 -26.20
N GLY A 19 67.28 30.55 -26.40
CA GLY A 19 65.98 30.32 -25.76
C GLY A 19 65.03 29.41 -26.54
N ALA A 20 65.31 29.14 -27.82
CA ALA A 20 64.40 28.39 -28.69
C ALA A 20 64.64 26.86 -28.69
N ALA A 21 65.79 26.39 -28.19
CA ALA A 21 66.12 24.96 -28.14
C ALA A 21 65.50 24.22 -26.93
N SER A 22 64.96 24.95 -25.94
CA SER A 22 64.29 24.39 -24.77
C SER A 22 62.76 24.32 -24.87
N ALA A 23 62.16 24.87 -25.95
CA ALA A 23 60.70 24.94 -26.07
C ALA A 23 60.06 23.78 -26.86
N VAL A 24 60.84 22.89 -27.49
CA VAL A 24 60.32 21.80 -28.34
C VAL A 24 60.44 20.41 -27.69
N ALA A 25 60.98 20.33 -26.46
CA ALA A 25 60.94 19.11 -25.64
C ALA A 25 59.72 19.03 -24.71
N ALA A 26 58.67 19.82 -24.95
CA ALA A 26 57.34 19.61 -24.37
C ALA A 26 56.47 18.81 -25.35
N ALA A 27 57.01 17.68 -25.81
CA ALA A 27 56.21 16.65 -26.45
C ALA A 27 55.20 16.14 -25.42
N THR A 28 53.91 16.35 -25.72
CA THR A 28 52.82 15.40 -25.45
C THR A 28 52.92 14.62 -24.14
N VAL A 29 52.43 15.20 -23.04
CA VAL A 29 51.70 14.41 -22.04
C VAL A 29 50.27 14.89 -22.08
N ALA A 30 49.43 14.12 -22.77
CA ALA A 30 48.00 14.19 -22.63
C ALA A 30 47.67 13.98 -21.15
N SER A 31 47.41 15.06 -20.42
CA SER A 31 46.64 14.97 -19.19
C SER A 31 45.18 15.06 -19.58
N THR A 32 44.65 13.97 -20.14
CA THR A 32 43.28 13.59 -19.81
C THR A 32 43.26 13.37 -18.30
N THR A 33 43.22 14.43 -17.51
CA THR A 33 42.73 14.36 -16.14
C THR A 33 41.24 14.09 -16.29
N GLY A 34 40.90 12.85 -16.66
CA GLY A 34 39.57 12.34 -16.46
C GLY A 34 39.25 12.65 -15.01
N ALA A 35 38.13 13.34 -14.78
CA ALA A 35 37.71 13.70 -13.45
C ALA A 35 37.73 12.44 -12.58
N VAL A 36 38.74 12.32 -11.72
CA VAL A 36 38.82 11.20 -10.78
C VAL A 36 37.75 11.50 -9.75
N ALA A 37 36.63 10.76 -9.83
CA ALA A 37 35.56 10.91 -8.86
C ALA A 37 36.12 10.69 -7.45
N SER A 38 35.85 11.63 -6.55
CA SER A 38 36.24 11.49 -5.15
C SER A 38 35.68 10.18 -4.58
N PRO A 39 36.46 9.43 -3.76
CA PRO A 39 35.96 8.22 -3.13
C PRO A 39 34.69 8.51 -2.32
N LEU A 40 33.65 7.70 -2.53
CA LEU A 40 32.41 7.82 -1.79
C LEU A 40 32.62 7.40 -0.33
N GLU A 41 32.00 8.12 0.60
CA GLU A 41 32.02 7.75 2.02
C GLU A 41 31.31 6.41 2.24
N VAL A 42 31.97 5.51 2.96
CA VAL A 42 31.38 4.22 3.35
C VAL A 42 30.31 4.45 4.42
N GLN A 43 29.07 4.08 4.09
CA GLN A 43 27.92 4.24 4.95
C GLN A 43 28.08 3.49 6.30
N PRO A 44 27.61 4.05 7.43
CA PRO A 44 27.70 3.38 8.74
C PRO A 44 27.06 1.98 8.77
N SER A 45 25.97 1.78 8.05
CA SER A 45 25.29 0.47 7.94
C SER A 45 26.15 -0.62 7.29
N SER A 46 27.18 -0.24 6.53
CA SER A 46 28.14 -1.19 5.93
C SER A 46 29.31 -1.54 6.86
N LYS A 47 29.38 -0.96 8.07
CA LYS A 47 30.49 -1.14 9.02
C LYS A 47 30.17 -2.10 10.17
N SER A 48 28.93 -2.58 10.27
CA SER A 48 28.50 -3.51 11.32
C SER A 48 27.43 -4.48 10.83
N MET A 49 27.27 -5.59 11.55
CA MET A 49 26.17 -6.53 11.29
C MET A 49 24.82 -5.91 11.67
N GLY A 50 23.80 -6.23 10.88
CA GLY A 50 22.42 -5.82 11.13
C GLY A 50 21.72 -6.65 12.21
N ARG A 51 20.39 -6.47 12.31
CA ARG A 51 19.54 -7.29 13.18
C ARG A 51 19.58 -8.76 12.73
N THR A 52 19.48 -9.68 13.70
CA THR A 52 19.37 -11.11 13.41
C THR A 52 17.99 -11.46 12.85
N THR A 53 17.93 -12.53 12.06
CA THR A 53 16.66 -13.16 11.70
C THR A 53 16.08 -13.85 12.93
N VAL A 54 14.89 -13.41 13.37
CA VAL A 54 14.19 -14.01 14.50
C VAL A 54 13.55 -15.36 14.09
N PRO A 55 13.50 -16.38 14.96
CA PRO A 55 12.92 -17.68 14.60
C PRO A 55 11.41 -17.64 14.34
N GLN A 56 10.68 -16.71 14.96
CA GLN A 56 9.26 -16.45 14.72
C GLN A 56 9.03 -14.95 14.59
N GLY A 57 8.22 -14.53 13.61
CA GLY A 57 7.84 -13.13 13.46
C GLY A 57 6.87 -12.89 12.32
N TYR A 58 6.07 -11.83 12.46
CA TYR A 58 5.29 -11.24 11.39
C TYR A 58 5.86 -9.86 11.09
N GLY A 59 6.19 -9.59 9.82
CA GLY A 59 6.89 -8.37 9.42
C GLY A 59 6.07 -7.11 9.70
N MET A 60 6.71 -6.10 10.26
CA MET A 60 6.13 -4.76 10.40
C MET A 60 6.85 -3.77 9.48
N PRO A 61 6.18 -2.69 9.04
CA PRO A 61 6.83 -1.63 8.27
C PRO A 61 8.09 -1.10 8.97
N SER A 62 8.98 -0.50 8.17
CA SER A 62 10.14 0.21 8.67
C SER A 62 9.73 1.26 9.70
N LYS A 63 10.54 1.47 10.74
CA LYS A 63 10.30 2.53 11.74
C LYS A 63 10.21 3.94 11.13
N TYR A 64 10.72 4.13 9.92
CA TYR A 64 10.65 5.39 9.18
C TYR A 64 9.30 5.59 8.45
N GLU A 65 8.50 4.53 8.30
CA GLU A 65 7.17 4.54 7.68
C GLU A 65 6.04 4.64 8.72
N GLY A 66 6.34 5.06 9.96
CA GLY A 66 5.34 5.15 11.04
C GLY A 66 4.21 6.16 10.79
N HIS A 67 4.32 6.99 9.74
CA HIS A 67 3.28 7.92 9.31
C HIS A 67 2.24 7.27 8.37
N VAL A 68 2.53 6.08 7.84
CA VAL A 68 1.64 5.35 6.93
C VAL A 68 0.68 4.48 7.77
N THR A 69 -0.35 5.12 8.30
CA THR A 69 -1.32 4.48 9.20
C THR A 69 -2.76 4.78 8.79
N ARG A 70 -3.69 3.92 9.20
CA ARG A 70 -5.12 4.25 9.15
C ARG A 70 -5.44 5.30 10.19
N ASN A 71 -6.25 6.28 9.81
CA ASN A 71 -6.69 7.35 10.69
C ASN A 71 -8.21 7.43 10.68
N ARG A 72 -8.80 7.67 11.84
CA ARG A 72 -10.21 8.07 11.93
C ARG A 72 -10.37 9.52 11.52
N THR A 73 -11.58 9.91 11.16
CA THR A 73 -11.88 11.31 10.82
C THR A 73 -11.71 12.22 12.03
N ASP A 74 -11.12 13.39 11.83
CA ASP A 74 -11.13 14.53 12.75
C ASP A 74 -12.24 15.55 12.40
N VAL A 75 -12.88 15.41 11.23
CA VAL A 75 -14.01 16.25 10.77
C VAL A 75 -15.34 15.83 11.41
N TYR A 76 -15.72 14.55 11.29
CA TYR A 76 -16.93 13.99 11.89
C TYR A 76 -16.61 12.99 13.00
N VAL A 77 -16.26 13.51 14.18
CA VAL A 77 -15.85 12.67 15.31
C VAL A 77 -17.05 12.03 15.99
N ASN A 78 -17.22 10.71 15.83
CA ASN A 78 -18.13 9.94 16.66
C ASN A 78 -17.44 9.56 17.99
N LYS A 79 -18.08 9.87 19.12
CA LYS A 79 -17.53 9.61 20.47
C LYS A 79 -17.66 8.16 20.92
N GLN A 80 -18.58 7.39 20.33
CA GLN A 80 -18.85 6.00 20.74
C GLN A 80 -17.83 5.02 20.15
N ASN A 81 -17.22 5.35 19.01
CA ASN A 81 -16.22 4.53 18.30
C ASN A 81 -16.68 3.14 17.82
N TYR A 82 -17.88 2.66 18.16
CA TYR A 82 -18.42 1.39 17.68
C TYR A 82 -19.05 1.47 16.28
N SER A 83 -19.73 2.58 15.98
CA SER A 83 -20.28 2.86 14.65
C SER A 83 -19.43 3.92 13.95
N ASP A 84 -18.30 3.51 13.40
CA ASP A 84 -17.22 4.42 12.99
C ASP A 84 -16.50 3.97 11.71
N TRP A 85 -15.52 4.75 11.28
CA TRP A 85 -14.66 4.43 10.15
C TRP A 85 -13.20 4.88 10.36
N SER A 86 -12.27 4.08 9.83
CA SER A 86 -10.87 4.47 9.65
C SER A 86 -10.55 4.47 8.16
N MET A 87 -9.66 5.35 7.72
CA MET A 87 -9.39 5.59 6.30
C MET A 87 -8.01 5.10 5.92
N THR A 88 -7.91 4.51 4.74
CA THR A 88 -6.67 4.09 4.11
C THR A 88 -5.79 5.30 3.77
N PRO A 89 -4.48 5.29 4.10
CA PRO A 89 -3.55 6.37 3.77
C PRO A 89 -3.14 6.34 2.29
N ILE A 90 -4.10 6.51 1.38
CA ILE A 90 -3.93 6.30 -0.07
C ILE A 90 -2.82 7.18 -0.69
N GLN A 91 -2.56 8.37 -0.15
CA GLN A 91 -1.47 9.24 -0.62
C GLN A 91 -0.06 8.67 -0.38
N HIS A 92 0.06 7.65 0.47
CA HIS A 92 1.31 6.98 0.79
C HIS A 92 1.39 5.57 0.18
N GLN A 93 0.41 5.18 -0.65
CA GLN A 93 0.40 3.87 -1.30
C GLN A 93 1.00 3.92 -2.70
N HIS A 94 1.57 2.79 -3.10
CA HIS A 94 2.09 2.57 -4.43
C HIS A 94 1.31 1.45 -5.12
N GLY A 95 0.96 1.67 -6.39
CA GLY A 95 0.16 0.72 -7.15
C GLY A 95 -1.29 0.63 -6.66
N ILE A 96 -1.92 -0.52 -6.92
CA ILE A 96 -3.35 -0.73 -6.63
C ILE A 96 -3.59 -1.56 -5.37
N VAL A 97 -2.57 -2.22 -4.83
CA VAL A 97 -2.75 -3.16 -3.71
C VAL A 97 -2.52 -2.44 -2.39
N THR A 98 -3.59 -2.33 -1.61
CA THR A 98 -3.58 -1.88 -0.22
C THR A 98 -3.11 -3.02 0.68
N PRO A 99 -2.03 -2.84 1.47
CA PRO A 99 -1.64 -3.81 2.49
C PRO A 99 -2.79 -4.08 3.47
N ASN A 100 -3.00 -5.33 3.88
CA ASN A 100 -4.15 -5.70 4.73
C ASN A 100 -4.28 -4.88 6.02
N GLY A 101 -3.15 -4.54 6.66
CA GLY A 101 -3.14 -3.67 7.86
C GLY A 101 -3.52 -2.20 7.60
N LEU A 102 -3.73 -1.82 6.34
CA LEU A 102 -4.10 -0.47 5.89
C LEU A 102 -5.44 -0.43 5.14
N ILE A 103 -6.13 -1.57 4.99
CA ILE A 103 -7.49 -1.59 4.43
C ILE A 103 -8.39 -0.76 5.36
N PHE A 104 -9.16 0.16 4.77
CA PHE A 104 -10.05 1.04 5.51
C PHE A 104 -11.08 0.23 6.29
N GLU A 105 -11.57 0.78 7.39
CA GLU A 105 -12.55 0.11 8.23
C GLU A 105 -13.86 0.88 8.25
N ARG A 106 -14.99 0.17 8.29
CA ARG A 106 -16.29 0.75 8.58
C ARG A 106 -17.11 -0.25 9.40
N HIS A 107 -17.35 0.11 10.66
CA HIS A 107 -18.11 -0.70 11.62
C HIS A 107 -19.42 -0.03 12.00
N HIS A 108 -20.43 -0.81 12.37
CA HIS A 108 -21.73 -0.31 12.88
C HIS A 108 -22.02 -0.72 14.33
N ALA A 109 -21.35 -1.75 14.84
CA ALA A 109 -21.43 -2.20 16.24
C ALA A 109 -20.07 -2.67 16.81
N GLY A 110 -18.97 -2.05 16.37
CA GLY A 110 -17.61 -2.45 16.71
C GLY A 110 -17.10 -3.62 15.88
N ILE A 111 -15.94 -4.15 16.28
CA ILE A 111 -15.22 -5.24 15.60
C ILE A 111 -15.44 -6.52 16.41
N PRO A 112 -16.20 -7.50 15.91
CA PRO A 112 -16.35 -8.78 16.60
C PRO A 112 -15.09 -9.63 16.44
N ASP A 113 -14.65 -10.28 17.53
CA ASP A 113 -13.62 -11.32 17.47
C ASP A 113 -14.32 -12.67 17.29
N ILE A 114 -14.29 -13.20 16.07
CA ILE A 114 -15.02 -14.41 15.69
C ILE A 114 -14.04 -15.57 15.60
N ASP A 115 -14.25 -16.58 16.44
CA ASP A 115 -13.49 -17.83 16.38
C ASP A 115 -13.89 -18.63 15.12
N PRO A 116 -12.99 -18.82 14.13
CA PRO A 116 -13.31 -19.55 12.91
C PRO A 116 -13.67 -21.02 13.14
N ASP A 117 -13.23 -21.62 14.25
CA ASP A 117 -13.52 -23.03 14.57
C ASP A 117 -14.99 -23.24 14.99
N THR A 118 -15.66 -22.16 15.43
CA THR A 118 -17.07 -22.18 15.85
C THR A 118 -17.99 -21.40 14.93
N HIS A 119 -17.44 -20.68 13.95
CA HIS A 119 -18.21 -19.90 13.01
C HIS A 119 -18.99 -20.78 12.02
N GLU A 120 -20.28 -20.47 11.87
CA GLU A 120 -21.16 -21.12 10.89
C GLU A 120 -21.77 -20.11 9.93
N LEU A 121 -21.74 -20.42 8.64
CA LEU A 121 -22.59 -19.81 7.63
C LEU A 121 -23.86 -20.65 7.47
N VAL A 122 -25.03 -20.00 7.49
CA VAL A 122 -26.31 -20.66 7.22
C VAL A 122 -26.90 -20.14 5.92
N ILE A 123 -27.28 -21.04 5.01
CA ILE A 123 -28.02 -20.71 3.80
C ILE A 123 -29.41 -21.34 3.91
N HIS A 124 -30.45 -20.51 3.91
CA HIS A 124 -31.85 -20.93 4.03
C HIS A 124 -32.79 -19.99 3.25
N GLY A 125 -34.11 -20.21 3.36
CA GLY A 125 -35.13 -19.42 2.66
C GLY A 125 -35.74 -20.21 1.51
N MET A 126 -35.81 -19.61 0.32
CA MET A 126 -36.33 -20.25 -0.89
C MET A 126 -35.31 -21.19 -1.53
N VAL A 127 -34.95 -22.26 -0.80
CA VAL A 127 -34.00 -23.29 -1.21
C VAL A 127 -34.55 -24.67 -0.85
N ARG A 128 -34.26 -25.68 -1.68
CA ARG A 128 -34.73 -27.05 -1.48
C ARG A 128 -34.09 -27.71 -0.26
N GLN A 129 -32.82 -27.39 0.00
CA GLN A 129 -32.04 -27.99 1.08
C GLN A 129 -31.28 -26.90 1.85
N PRO A 130 -31.87 -26.33 2.91
CA PRO A 130 -31.16 -25.41 3.79
C PRO A 130 -29.94 -26.09 4.41
N MET A 131 -28.80 -25.39 4.45
CA MET A 131 -27.52 -25.96 4.89
C MET A 131 -26.77 -25.03 5.83
N ARG A 132 -25.92 -25.63 6.65
CA ARG A 132 -24.95 -24.97 7.54
C ARG A 132 -23.55 -25.35 7.10
N TYR A 133 -22.66 -24.38 7.03
CA TYR A 133 -21.28 -24.56 6.62
C TYR A 133 -20.35 -24.07 7.72
N THR A 134 -19.43 -24.92 8.16
CA THR A 134 -18.26 -24.51 8.93
C THR A 134 -17.23 -23.88 8.01
N MET A 135 -16.23 -23.19 8.57
CA MET A 135 -15.08 -22.69 7.78
C MET A 135 -14.35 -23.81 7.03
N ASP A 136 -14.17 -24.97 7.66
CA ASP A 136 -13.58 -26.16 7.03
C ASP A 136 -14.38 -26.66 5.82
N ASN A 137 -15.71 -26.61 5.88
CA ASN A 137 -16.55 -26.98 4.74
C ASN A 137 -16.36 -25.98 3.60
N LEU A 138 -16.38 -24.68 3.89
CA LEU A 138 -16.20 -23.63 2.89
C LEU A 138 -14.83 -23.69 2.20
N MET A 139 -13.76 -23.92 2.96
CA MET A 139 -12.40 -23.96 2.43
C MET A 139 -12.10 -25.22 1.60
N ARG A 140 -13.00 -26.21 1.56
CA ARG A 140 -12.90 -27.38 0.68
C ARG A 140 -13.49 -27.17 -0.72
N TYR A 141 -14.31 -26.15 -0.92
CA TYR A 141 -14.77 -25.79 -2.27
C TYR A 141 -13.58 -25.29 -3.09
N PRO A 142 -13.65 -25.40 -4.43
CA PRO A 142 -12.73 -24.64 -5.26
C PRO A 142 -12.84 -23.15 -4.88
N SER A 143 -11.73 -22.43 -4.90
CA SER A 143 -11.70 -21.00 -4.62
C SER A 143 -11.16 -20.24 -5.82
N ILE A 144 -11.60 -18.99 -5.95
CA ILE A 144 -11.10 -18.07 -6.96
C ILE A 144 -10.49 -16.85 -6.27
N SER A 145 -9.51 -16.24 -6.92
CA SER A 145 -8.89 -14.99 -6.47
C SER A 145 -9.13 -13.88 -7.47
N ARG A 146 -9.50 -12.69 -6.99
CA ARG A 146 -9.75 -11.50 -7.82
C ARG A 146 -9.25 -10.25 -7.12
N PHE A 147 -8.69 -9.32 -7.90
CA PHE A 147 -8.43 -7.97 -7.40
C PHE A 147 -9.73 -7.16 -7.50
N HIS A 148 -10.23 -6.70 -6.36
CA HIS A 148 -11.37 -5.80 -6.28
C HIS A 148 -11.00 -4.60 -5.43
N PHE A 149 -11.62 -3.46 -5.71
CA PHE A 149 -11.67 -2.36 -4.76
C PHE A 149 -12.98 -2.43 -3.98
N MET A 150 -12.92 -2.02 -2.71
CA MET A 150 -14.09 -1.75 -1.89
C MET A 150 -14.11 -0.25 -1.61
N GLU A 151 -15.26 0.37 -1.85
CA GLU A 151 -15.48 1.79 -1.58
C GLU A 151 -16.70 1.97 -0.70
N CYS A 152 -16.55 2.73 0.38
CA CYS A 152 -17.70 3.11 1.20
C CYS A 152 -18.56 4.11 0.43
N SER A 153 -19.89 3.97 0.47
CA SER A 153 -20.81 4.98 -0.09
C SER A 153 -20.68 6.37 0.56
N GLY A 154 -20.01 6.46 1.71
CA GLY A 154 -19.67 7.70 2.39
C GLY A 154 -18.30 8.29 2.01
N ASN A 155 -17.59 7.74 1.02
CA ASN A 155 -16.33 8.32 0.56
C ASN A 155 -16.58 9.75 0.04
N GLY A 156 -15.76 10.72 0.45
CA GLY A 156 -15.97 12.14 0.15
C GLY A 156 -17.00 12.88 1.01
N LEU A 157 -17.67 12.21 1.96
CA LEU A 157 -18.75 12.80 2.76
C LEU A 157 -18.34 14.08 3.50
N THR A 158 -17.11 14.15 3.99
CA THR A 158 -16.59 15.30 4.75
C THR A 158 -16.54 16.60 3.96
N ASP A 159 -16.50 16.51 2.63
CA ASP A 159 -16.23 17.63 1.73
C ASP A 159 -17.41 17.97 0.82
N TRP A 160 -18.54 17.28 0.97
CA TRP A 160 -19.71 17.42 0.08
C TRP A 160 -20.28 18.84 0.03
N LEU A 161 -20.33 19.53 1.17
CA LEU A 161 -20.91 20.88 1.30
C LEU A 161 -19.86 21.99 1.35
N ALA A 162 -18.66 21.68 1.82
CA ALA A 162 -17.56 22.62 1.97
C ALA A 162 -16.25 21.84 2.11
N VAL A 163 -15.15 22.41 1.66
CA VAL A 163 -13.81 21.83 1.82
C VAL A 163 -13.44 21.82 3.31
N LYS A 164 -13.29 20.63 3.89
CA LYS A 164 -12.93 20.43 5.30
C LYS A 164 -11.69 19.57 5.48
N SER A 165 -11.47 18.63 4.58
CA SER A 165 -10.33 17.72 4.65
C SER A 165 -9.02 18.42 4.32
N LYS A 166 -7.94 17.95 4.93
CA LYS A 166 -6.58 18.45 4.74
C LYS A 166 -5.71 17.49 3.92
N THR A 167 -6.16 16.23 3.77
CA THR A 167 -5.41 15.15 3.14
C THR A 167 -6.29 14.33 2.21
N VAL A 168 -5.66 13.61 1.27
CA VAL A 168 -6.37 12.70 0.37
C VAL A 168 -6.92 11.48 1.14
N GLN A 169 -6.26 11.03 2.20
CA GLN A 169 -6.81 10.05 3.16
C GLN A 169 -8.15 10.49 3.75
N GLN A 170 -8.31 11.75 4.16
CA GLN A 170 -9.57 12.23 4.73
C GLN A 170 -10.68 12.34 3.68
N THR A 171 -10.35 12.83 2.48
CA THR A 171 -11.35 13.01 1.41
C THR A 171 -11.77 11.69 0.75
N HIS A 172 -10.82 10.81 0.42
CA HIS A 172 -11.04 9.65 -0.46
C HIS A 172 -10.53 8.32 0.13
N GLY A 173 -10.10 8.30 1.40
CA GLY A 173 -9.49 7.13 2.01
C GLY A 173 -10.48 6.06 2.47
N LEU A 174 -11.79 6.19 2.25
CA LEU A 174 -12.73 5.08 2.42
C LEU A 174 -12.77 4.17 1.17
N LEU A 175 -11.56 3.82 0.71
CA LEU A 175 -11.27 3.08 -0.50
C LEU A 175 -10.05 2.20 -0.24
N SER A 176 -10.14 0.92 -0.60
CA SER A 176 -9.02 -0.01 -0.57
C SER A 176 -9.15 -1.02 -1.68
N CYS A 177 -8.03 -1.54 -2.17
CA CYS A 177 -8.04 -2.63 -3.14
C CYS A 177 -7.09 -3.74 -2.71
N SER A 178 -7.52 -4.98 -2.80
CA SER A 178 -6.72 -6.16 -2.48
C SER A 178 -7.08 -7.31 -3.39
N GLN A 179 -6.25 -8.34 -3.41
CA GLN A 179 -6.65 -9.63 -3.93
C GLN A 179 -7.50 -10.33 -2.87
N PHE A 180 -8.76 -10.63 -3.21
CA PHE A 180 -9.66 -11.39 -2.36
C PHE A 180 -9.78 -12.81 -2.89
N THR A 181 -9.74 -13.78 -1.98
CA THR A 181 -9.87 -15.21 -2.28
C THR A 181 -11.08 -15.78 -1.54
N GLY A 182 -11.93 -16.49 -2.27
CA GLY A 182 -13.19 -16.98 -1.75
C GLY A 182 -13.89 -17.98 -2.67
N VAL A 183 -15.09 -18.40 -2.24
CA VAL A 183 -15.97 -19.31 -2.97
C VAL A 183 -17.04 -18.50 -3.71
N PRO A 184 -17.23 -18.67 -5.02
CA PRO A 184 -18.37 -18.11 -5.73
C PRO A 184 -19.70 -18.50 -5.08
N VAL A 185 -20.55 -17.52 -4.79
CA VAL A 185 -21.86 -17.75 -4.14
C VAL A 185 -22.75 -18.62 -5.01
N SER A 186 -22.64 -18.51 -6.34
CA SER A 186 -23.35 -19.33 -7.31
C SER A 186 -23.19 -20.84 -7.06
N TRP A 187 -22.01 -21.29 -6.61
CA TRP A 187 -21.76 -22.73 -6.38
C TRP A 187 -22.47 -23.23 -5.12
N LEU A 188 -22.47 -22.43 -4.05
CA LEU A 188 -23.19 -22.76 -2.83
C LEU A 188 -24.71 -22.74 -3.05
N LEU A 189 -25.20 -21.82 -3.87
CA LEU A 189 -26.62 -21.72 -4.23
C LEU A 189 -27.11 -22.86 -5.12
N ASP A 190 -26.25 -23.39 -6.00
CA ASP A 190 -26.54 -24.58 -6.79
C ASP A 190 -26.71 -25.81 -5.88
N GLU A 191 -25.83 -25.97 -4.90
CA GLU A 191 -25.85 -27.09 -3.96
C GLU A 191 -27.09 -27.11 -3.06
N VAL A 192 -27.43 -25.97 -2.44
CA VAL A 192 -28.67 -25.88 -1.62
C VAL A 192 -29.94 -25.93 -2.48
N GLY A 193 -29.80 -25.67 -3.78
CA GLY A 193 -30.86 -25.73 -4.78
C GLY A 193 -31.91 -24.64 -4.63
N LEU A 194 -31.72 -23.50 -5.29
CA LEU A 194 -32.70 -22.41 -5.34
C LEU A 194 -34.09 -22.86 -5.80
N GLU A 195 -35.14 -22.42 -5.11
CA GLU A 195 -36.52 -22.65 -5.52
C GLU A 195 -36.96 -21.69 -6.65
N SER A 196 -37.94 -22.13 -7.44
CA SER A 196 -38.54 -21.29 -8.47
C SER A 196 -39.18 -20.05 -7.84
N GLY A 197 -38.79 -18.87 -8.34
CA GLY A 197 -39.34 -17.60 -7.85
C GLY A 197 -38.44 -16.85 -6.87
N ALA A 198 -37.31 -17.41 -6.43
CA ALA A 198 -36.29 -16.65 -5.71
C ALA A 198 -35.80 -15.46 -6.57
N LYS A 199 -35.66 -14.28 -5.95
CA LYS A 199 -35.29 -13.01 -6.63
C LYS A 199 -34.18 -12.23 -5.97
N TRP A 200 -33.98 -12.41 -4.67
CA TRP A 200 -33.06 -11.63 -3.86
C TRP A 200 -32.35 -12.56 -2.88
N LEU A 201 -31.11 -12.22 -2.56
CA LEU A 201 -30.41 -12.75 -1.40
C LEU A 201 -30.31 -11.66 -0.35
N LEU A 202 -30.52 -12.02 0.91
CA LEU A 202 -30.23 -11.19 2.07
C LEU A 202 -29.00 -11.78 2.76
N PHE A 203 -28.00 -10.94 3.00
CA PHE A 203 -26.83 -11.27 3.79
C PHE A 203 -26.94 -10.61 5.16
N GLU A 204 -26.69 -11.38 6.21
CA GLU A 204 -26.64 -10.92 7.60
C GLU A 204 -25.28 -11.29 8.18
N GLY A 205 -24.64 -10.33 8.82
CA GLY A 205 -23.39 -10.47 9.56
C GLY A 205 -23.61 -10.97 10.98
N ALA A 206 -22.54 -11.47 11.59
CA ALA A 206 -22.53 -12.00 12.95
C ALA A 206 -22.30 -10.92 14.03
N ASP A 207 -22.17 -9.64 13.64
CA ASP A 207 -21.93 -8.54 14.57
C ASP A 207 -23.23 -8.05 15.23
N GLY A 208 -23.11 -7.22 16.27
CA GLY A 208 -24.26 -6.71 17.02
C GLY A 208 -25.24 -5.85 16.22
N SER A 209 -24.86 -5.39 15.01
CA SER A 209 -25.78 -4.69 14.11
C SER A 209 -26.46 -5.60 13.08
N ALA A 210 -25.99 -6.85 12.93
CA ALA A 210 -26.22 -7.77 11.83
C ALA A 210 -25.89 -7.23 10.42
N HIS A 211 -25.70 -5.92 10.26
CA HIS A 211 -25.46 -5.19 9.02
C HIS A 211 -26.13 -5.76 7.76
N ALA A 212 -27.45 -6.03 7.84
CA ALA A 212 -28.16 -6.77 6.80
C ALA A 212 -28.26 -5.98 5.47
N ARG A 213 -27.92 -6.64 4.35
CA ARG A 213 -28.04 -6.07 2.99
C ARG A 213 -28.53 -7.09 2.00
N SER A 214 -29.34 -6.65 1.03
CA SER A 214 -29.81 -7.51 -0.04
C SER A 214 -29.22 -7.12 -1.39
N ILE A 215 -29.04 -8.12 -2.26
CA ILE A 215 -28.70 -7.93 -3.66
C ILE A 215 -29.61 -8.77 -4.55
N PRO A 216 -29.84 -8.34 -5.81
CA PRO A 216 -30.54 -9.13 -6.80
C PRO A 216 -29.86 -10.49 -7.03
N LEU A 217 -30.66 -11.54 -7.24
CA LEU A 217 -30.17 -12.90 -7.43
C LEU A 217 -29.28 -13.04 -8.68
N ASP A 218 -29.59 -12.33 -9.76
CA ASP A 218 -28.78 -12.32 -10.98
C ASP A 218 -27.36 -11.81 -10.71
N LYS A 219 -27.21 -10.71 -9.95
CA LYS A 219 -25.89 -10.24 -9.51
C LYS A 219 -25.17 -11.27 -8.65
N ALA A 220 -25.87 -11.91 -7.72
CA ALA A 220 -25.27 -12.91 -6.86
C ALA A 220 -24.75 -14.15 -7.60
N LEU A 221 -25.43 -14.53 -8.69
CA LEU A 221 -25.04 -15.66 -9.54
C LEU A 221 -23.91 -15.33 -10.53
N ASP A 222 -23.65 -14.04 -10.77
CA ASP A 222 -22.65 -13.56 -11.73
C ASP A 222 -21.22 -13.65 -11.17
N ASP A 223 -20.90 -12.85 -10.13
CA ASP A 223 -19.51 -12.67 -9.68
C ASP A 223 -19.34 -12.49 -8.15
N VAL A 224 -20.39 -12.69 -7.37
CA VAL A 224 -20.31 -12.52 -5.90
C VAL A 224 -19.57 -13.70 -5.28
N MET A 225 -18.70 -13.40 -4.32
CA MET A 225 -17.88 -14.39 -3.63
C MET A 225 -18.08 -14.29 -2.11
N LEU A 226 -18.12 -15.43 -1.42
CA LEU A 226 -17.86 -15.49 0.02
C LEU A 226 -16.34 -15.57 0.24
N VAL A 227 -15.78 -14.49 0.76
CA VAL A 227 -14.34 -14.29 0.91
C VAL A 227 -13.89 -14.73 2.30
N PHE A 228 -12.80 -15.50 2.36
CA PHE A 228 -12.15 -15.89 3.63
C PHE A 228 -10.69 -15.42 3.72
N ALA A 229 -10.11 -14.93 2.62
CA ALA A 229 -8.74 -14.44 2.60
C ALA A 229 -8.57 -13.18 1.74
N SER A 230 -7.63 -12.32 2.14
CA SER A 230 -7.23 -11.09 1.45
C SER A 230 -5.71 -11.00 1.44
N GLY A 231 -5.10 -10.55 0.33
CA GLY A 231 -3.66 -10.29 0.27
C GLY A 231 -2.79 -11.52 0.55
N GLY A 232 -3.32 -12.72 0.36
CA GLY A 232 -2.62 -13.99 0.60
C GLY A 232 -2.71 -14.54 2.03
N GLU A 233 -3.46 -13.90 2.93
CA GLU A 233 -3.68 -14.37 4.31
C GLU A 233 -5.17 -14.34 4.68
N MET A 234 -5.53 -14.94 5.82
CA MET A 234 -6.90 -14.87 6.35
C MET A 234 -7.35 -13.42 6.56
N LEU A 235 -8.66 -13.19 6.47
CA LEU A 235 -9.23 -11.88 6.76
C LEU A 235 -8.81 -11.40 8.17
N ARG A 236 -8.59 -10.10 8.28
CA ARG A 236 -8.44 -9.44 9.58
C ARG A 236 -9.82 -9.34 10.26
N PRO A 237 -9.89 -9.30 11.60
CA PRO A 237 -11.12 -8.96 12.30
C PRO A 237 -11.69 -7.61 11.84
#